data_AF-A0A525I1X2-F1
#
_entry.id   AF-A0A525I1X2-F1
#
_cell.length_a   1.000
_cell.length_b   1.000
_cell.length_c   1.000
_cell.angle_alpha   90.00
_cell.angle_beta   90.00
_cell.angle_gamma   90.00
#
_symmetry.space_group_name_H-M   'P 1'
#
loop_
_entity.id
_entity.type
_entity.pdbx_description
1 polymer ?
#
loop_
_entity_poly.entity_id
_entity_poly.type
_entity_poly.pdbx_seq_one_letter_code
_entity_poly.pdbx_strand_id
1 'polypeptide(L)'
;MSDDTPRPVAADDDKHTLTIEQVADRYASAGHARTVRTLQRYCKSGHLDCFKAPTLLGDEYRVTPESVERHLEQIKEISATTFVATDRDEPRPVATQDAASTLQIEQPTISTTKSDTPRPVATDDDSSRYVAHLENENEFLRGQIGVKDTQIETSNKQIAALTERVGESNKLFLGFQQLLGLKSTPKEEKPPRPAADDEGSNL
;
A
#
# COMPACT_ATOMS: atom_id res chain seq x y z
N MET A 1 15.45 43.28 -29.59
CA MET A 1 15.07 41.92 -30.02
C MET A 1 14.74 41.18 -28.73
N SER A 2 13.45 41.04 -28.42
CA SER A 2 13.00 40.36 -27.21
C SER A 2 12.57 38.97 -27.63
N ASP A 3 13.32 37.97 -27.18
CA ASP A 3 12.98 36.56 -27.37
C ASP A 3 11.73 36.24 -26.53
N ASP A 4 10.63 35.98 -27.24
CA ASP A 4 9.37 35.52 -26.68
C ASP A 4 9.51 34.01 -26.40
N THR A 5 9.83 33.67 -25.15
CA THR A 5 9.99 32.28 -24.73
C THR A 5 8.63 31.58 -24.77
N PRO A 6 8.45 30.48 -25.52
CA PRO A 6 7.18 29.78 -25.56
C PRO A 6 6.81 29.27 -24.17
N ARG A 7 5.62 29.68 -23.71
CA ARG A 7 5.01 29.22 -22.45
C ARG A 7 4.88 27.68 -22.49
N PRO A 8 5.21 26.95 -21.40
CA PRO A 8 5.01 25.51 -21.36
C PRO A 8 3.53 25.19 -21.62
N VAL A 9 3.31 24.35 -22.63
CA VAL A 9 2.01 23.81 -23.03
C VAL A 9 1.39 23.14 -21.80
N ALA A 10 0.12 23.45 -21.53
CA ALA A 10 -0.64 22.82 -20.45
C ALA A 10 -0.53 21.29 -20.56
N ALA A 11 -0.31 20.62 -19.43
CA ALA A 11 -0.20 19.18 -19.35
C ALA A 11 -1.38 18.51 -20.08
N ASP A 12 -1.10 17.39 -20.76
CA ASP A 12 -2.06 16.53 -21.45
C ASP A 12 -3.08 15.89 -20.47
N ASP A 13 -3.91 16.71 -19.83
CA ASP A 13 -4.97 16.27 -18.92
C ASP A 13 -6.04 15.46 -19.70
N ASP A 14 -6.15 15.67 -21.01
CA ASP A 14 -7.09 14.99 -21.90
C ASP A 14 -6.79 13.50 -22.11
N LYS A 15 -5.57 13.03 -21.79
CA LYS A 15 -5.19 11.62 -21.96
C LYS A 15 -5.66 10.74 -20.80
N HIS A 16 -5.91 11.35 -19.63
CA HIS A 16 -6.23 10.65 -18.39
C HIS A 16 -7.75 10.58 -18.19
N THR A 17 -8.42 9.75 -18.98
CA THR A 17 -9.89 9.70 -19.04
C THR A 17 -10.51 8.70 -18.06
N LEU A 18 -9.80 7.63 -17.70
CA LEU A 18 -10.37 6.53 -16.91
C LEU A 18 -10.22 6.74 -15.40
N THR A 19 -11.28 6.44 -14.66
CA THR A 19 -11.23 6.36 -13.18
C THR A 19 -10.64 5.03 -12.73
N ILE A 20 -10.15 4.95 -11.49
CA ILE A 20 -9.60 3.69 -10.95
C ILE A 20 -10.63 2.55 -10.96
N GLU A 21 -11.91 2.86 -10.73
CA GLU A 21 -12.99 1.87 -10.75
C GLU A 21 -13.16 1.27 -12.15
N GLN A 22 -13.18 2.12 -13.19
CA GLN A 22 -13.23 1.67 -14.58
C GLN A 22 -11.99 0.85 -14.96
N VAL A 23 -10.83 1.19 -14.42
CA VAL A 23 -9.62 0.38 -14.60
C VAL A 23 -9.78 -0.98 -13.94
N ALA A 24 -10.35 -1.05 -12.73
CA ALA A 24 -10.60 -2.32 -12.04
C ALA A 24 -11.49 -3.26 -12.88
N ASP A 25 -12.54 -2.71 -13.51
CA ASP A 25 -13.42 -3.48 -14.39
C ASP A 25 -12.69 -4.02 -15.63
N ARG A 26 -11.77 -3.24 -16.23
CA ARG A 26 -10.93 -3.69 -17.35
C ARG A 26 -10.01 -4.83 -16.94
N TYR A 27 -9.39 -4.72 -15.76
CA TYR A 27 -8.55 -5.78 -15.21
C TYR A 27 -9.34 -7.05 -14.93
N ALA A 28 -10.55 -6.93 -14.37
CA ALA A 28 -11.45 -8.05 -14.15
C ALA A 28 -11.86 -8.72 -15.48
N SER A 29 -12.18 -7.92 -16.49
CA SER A 29 -12.54 -8.39 -17.83
C SER A 29 -11.40 -9.14 -18.53
N ALA A 30 -10.15 -8.75 -18.24
CA ALA A 30 -8.95 -9.43 -18.75
C ALA A 30 -8.55 -10.69 -17.95
N GLY A 31 -9.33 -11.10 -16.94
CA GLY A 31 -9.02 -12.25 -16.08
C GLY A 31 -7.94 -11.97 -15.02
N HIS A 32 -7.56 -10.70 -14.84
CA HIS A 32 -6.53 -10.26 -13.91
C HIS A 32 -7.11 -9.30 -12.87
N ALA A 33 -8.18 -9.70 -12.18
CA ALA A 33 -8.84 -8.84 -11.19
C ALA A 33 -7.85 -8.28 -10.14
N ARG A 34 -7.93 -6.97 -9.91
CA ARG A 34 -7.12 -6.23 -8.92
C ARG A 34 -8.02 -5.33 -8.09
N THR A 35 -7.68 -5.20 -6.81
CA THR A 35 -8.38 -4.27 -5.91
C THR A 35 -8.01 -2.82 -6.22
N VAL A 36 -8.92 -1.89 -5.91
CA VAL A 36 -8.69 -0.43 -6.01
C VAL A 36 -7.38 -0.01 -5.34
N ARG A 37 -7.09 -0.55 -4.14
CA ARG A 37 -5.85 -0.28 -3.40
C ARG A 37 -4.59 -0.72 -4.17
N THR A 38 -4.66 -1.84 -4.86
CA THR A 38 -3.56 -2.34 -5.70
C THR A 38 -3.34 -1.43 -6.91
N LEU A 39 -4.42 -1.01 -7.58
CA LEU A 39 -4.33 -0.10 -8.72
C LEU A 39 -3.79 1.27 -8.31
N GLN A 40 -4.23 1.80 -7.17
CA GLN A 40 -3.64 3.02 -6.57
C GLN A 40 -2.15 2.86 -6.26
N ARG A 41 -1.72 1.66 -5.84
CA ARG A 41 -0.30 1.39 -5.63
C ARG A 41 0.47 1.39 -6.95
N TYR A 42 -0.08 0.82 -8.02
CA TYR A 42 0.53 0.85 -9.36
C TYR A 42 0.64 2.26 -9.93
N CYS A 43 -0.35 3.11 -9.63
CA CYS A 43 -0.29 4.54 -9.91
C CYS A 43 0.90 5.20 -9.20
N LYS A 44 1.07 4.95 -7.90
CA LYS A 44 2.18 5.52 -7.11
C LYS A 44 3.56 4.99 -7.52
N SER A 45 3.64 3.73 -7.94
CA SER A 45 4.90 3.10 -8.35
C SER A 45 5.27 3.35 -9.82
N GLY A 46 4.41 4.03 -10.59
CA GLY A 46 4.64 4.30 -12.01
C GLY A 46 4.46 3.09 -12.93
N HIS A 47 3.74 2.06 -12.49
CA HIS A 47 3.36 0.94 -13.38
C HIS A 47 2.16 1.30 -14.27
N LEU A 48 1.39 2.31 -13.86
CA LEU A 48 0.31 2.90 -14.64
C LEU A 48 0.57 4.40 -14.76
N ASP A 49 0.38 4.93 -15.96
CA ASP A 49 0.46 6.35 -16.27
C ASP A 49 -0.82 7.02 -15.78
N CYS A 50 -0.70 7.64 -14.62
CA CYS A 50 -1.80 8.23 -13.90
C CYS A 50 -1.50 9.67 -13.47
N PHE A 51 -2.55 10.48 -13.41
CA PHE A 51 -2.54 11.81 -12.87
C PHE A 51 -3.49 11.89 -11.68
N LYS A 52 -3.12 12.67 -10.66
CA LYS A 52 -3.94 12.89 -9.47
C LYS A 52 -4.75 14.17 -9.66
N ALA A 53 -6.02 14.02 -10.02
CA ALA A 53 -6.92 15.13 -10.25
C ALA A 53 -7.61 15.56 -8.94
N PRO A 54 -7.60 16.86 -8.59
CA PRO A 54 -8.36 17.35 -7.45
C PRO A 54 -9.86 17.33 -7.78
N THR A 55 -10.66 16.71 -6.92
CA THR A 55 -12.13 16.69 -7.00
C THR A 55 -12.75 17.35 -5.76
N LEU A 56 -14.06 17.61 -5.81
CA LEU A 56 -14.80 18.26 -4.72
C LEU A 56 -14.74 17.48 -3.39
N LEU A 57 -14.55 16.16 -3.45
CA LEU A 57 -14.55 15.26 -2.30
C LEU A 57 -13.14 14.79 -1.90
N GLY A 58 -12.10 15.27 -2.60
CA GLY A 58 -10.71 14.87 -2.40
C GLY A 58 -9.99 14.59 -3.72
N ASP A 59 -8.85 13.95 -3.65
CA ASP A 59 -8.06 13.66 -4.85
C ASP A 59 -8.42 12.30 -5.46
N GLU A 60 -8.65 12.25 -6.78
CA GLU A 60 -8.93 11.04 -7.53
C GLU A 60 -7.79 10.75 -8.52
N TYR A 61 -7.44 9.47 -8.72
CA TYR A 61 -6.51 9.13 -9.81
C TYR A 61 -7.27 8.95 -11.12
N ARG A 62 -6.73 9.58 -12.16
CA ARG A 62 -7.15 9.44 -13.55
C ARG A 62 -6.04 8.73 -14.32
N VAL A 63 -6.37 7.69 -15.05
CA VAL A 63 -5.41 6.80 -15.71
C VAL A 63 -5.59 6.86 -17.21
N THR A 64 -4.49 6.78 -17.96
CA THR A 64 -4.57 6.66 -19.42
C THR A 64 -4.96 5.22 -19.83
N PRO A 65 -5.87 5.05 -20.81
CA PRO A 65 -6.28 3.73 -21.28
C PRO A 65 -5.10 2.91 -21.84
N GLU A 66 -4.19 3.56 -22.56
CA GLU A 66 -3.03 2.92 -23.20
C GLU A 66 -2.11 2.25 -22.17
N SER A 67 -1.90 2.88 -21.02
CA SER A 67 -1.05 2.35 -19.97
C SER A 67 -1.63 1.11 -19.30
N VAL A 68 -2.97 1.06 -19.19
CA VAL A 68 -3.67 -0.12 -18.67
C VAL A 68 -3.49 -1.31 -19.61
N GLU A 69 -3.66 -1.11 -20.91
CA GLU A 69 -3.51 -2.14 -21.92
C GLU A 69 -2.08 -2.69 -21.95
N ARG A 70 -1.08 -1.80 -21.96
CA ARG A 70 0.34 -2.16 -21.87
C ARG A 70 0.65 -3.02 -20.65
N HIS A 71 0.13 -2.63 -19.48
CA HIS A 71 0.39 -3.37 -18.25
C HIS A 71 -0.35 -4.72 -18.21
N LEU A 72 -1.53 -4.82 -18.83
CA LEU A 72 -2.23 -6.10 -18.98
C LEU A 72 -1.48 -7.07 -19.91
N GLU A 73 -0.94 -6.58 -21.02
CA GLU A 73 -0.08 -7.37 -21.91
C GLU A 73 1.17 -7.87 -21.18
N GLN A 74 1.81 -7.00 -20.40
CA GLN A 74 2.96 -7.37 -19.58
C GLN A 74 2.59 -8.46 -18.54
N ILE A 75 1.44 -8.33 -17.87
CA ILE A 75 0.96 -9.37 -16.94
C ILE A 75 0.72 -10.69 -17.68
N LYS A 76 0.15 -10.64 -18.89
CA LYS A 76 -0.09 -11.83 -19.70
C LYS A 76 1.21 -12.54 -20.05
N GLU A 77 2.23 -11.81 -20.52
CA GLU A 77 3.56 -12.35 -20.84
C GLU A 77 4.23 -12.98 -19.61
N ILE A 78 4.21 -12.27 -18.47
CA ILE A 78 4.78 -12.78 -17.22
C ILE A 78 4.02 -14.02 -16.75
N SER A 79 2.68 -14.01 -16.80
CA SER A 79 1.87 -15.14 -16.37
C SER A 79 2.13 -16.39 -17.23
N ALA A 80 2.30 -16.22 -18.54
CA ALA A 80 2.64 -17.31 -19.45
C ALA A 80 4.02 -17.92 -19.14
N THR A 81 4.98 -17.10 -18.69
CA THR A 81 6.33 -17.56 -18.35
C THR A 81 6.40 -18.14 -16.93
N THR A 82 5.60 -17.63 -16.00
CA THR A 82 5.66 -18.00 -14.57
C THR A 82 4.85 -19.26 -14.24
N PHE A 83 3.85 -19.63 -15.06
CA PHE A 83 3.06 -20.85 -14.85
C PHE A 83 3.88 -22.14 -14.90
N VAL A 84 5.09 -22.11 -15.46
CA VAL A 84 6.02 -23.26 -15.45
C VAL A 84 6.75 -23.41 -14.09
N ALA A 85 6.74 -22.40 -13.22
CA ALA A 85 7.54 -22.35 -11.99
C ALA A 85 6.74 -22.41 -10.69
N THR A 86 5.41 -22.47 -10.73
CA THR A 86 4.56 -22.52 -9.52
C THR A 86 3.56 -23.66 -9.56
N ASP A 87 4.02 -24.88 -9.84
CA ASP A 87 3.37 -26.07 -9.29
C ASP A 87 3.96 -26.27 -7.88
N ARG A 88 3.46 -25.45 -6.93
CA ARG A 88 3.94 -25.43 -5.53
C ARG A 88 2.84 -25.92 -4.60
N ASP A 89 2.19 -27.02 -4.98
CA ASP A 89 1.36 -27.84 -4.10
C ASP A 89 2.19 -28.96 -3.45
N GLU A 90 3.33 -28.61 -2.86
CA GLU A 90 3.93 -29.47 -1.84
C GLU A 90 3.62 -28.90 -0.46
N PRO A 91 2.90 -29.64 0.42
CA PRO A 91 2.69 -29.23 1.78
C PRO A 91 4.04 -29.17 2.48
N ARG A 92 4.41 -27.97 2.92
CA ARG A 92 5.59 -27.67 3.73
C ARG A 92 5.69 -28.69 4.88
N PRO A 93 6.73 -29.53 4.97
CA PRO A 93 6.89 -30.40 6.12
C PRO A 93 7.12 -29.53 7.36
N VAL A 94 6.25 -29.72 8.36
CA VAL A 94 6.34 -29.12 9.68
C VAL A 94 7.62 -29.62 10.33
N ALA A 95 8.59 -28.72 10.53
CA ALA A 95 9.76 -29.02 11.35
C ALA A 95 9.35 -28.95 12.84
N THR A 96 9.35 -30.09 13.52
CA THR A 96 9.22 -30.18 14.98
C THR A 96 10.51 -30.76 15.57
N GLN A 97 11.08 -29.97 16.48
CA GLN A 97 11.92 -30.28 17.64
C GLN A 97 13.40 -30.69 17.46
N ASP A 98 14.25 -29.82 18.00
CA ASP A 98 15.29 -30.07 19.01
C ASP A 98 15.95 -31.45 19.08
N ALA A 99 17.26 -31.51 18.84
CA ALA A 99 18.28 -31.84 19.85
C ALA A 99 19.63 -32.15 19.19
N ALA A 100 20.70 -31.66 19.80
CA ALA A 100 22.08 -31.90 19.43
C ALA A 100 22.47 -33.39 19.53
N SER A 101 23.23 -33.88 18.55
CA SER A 101 24.44 -34.69 18.79
C SER A 101 25.23 -34.93 17.51
N THR A 102 26.46 -34.44 17.56
CA THR A 102 27.68 -34.91 16.90
C THR A 102 27.63 -36.38 16.50
N LEU A 103 28.03 -36.72 15.28
CA LEU A 103 29.07 -37.71 14.97
C LEU A 103 29.46 -37.67 13.48
N GLN A 104 30.76 -37.79 13.24
CA GLN A 104 31.47 -37.77 11.96
C GLN A 104 30.97 -38.85 11.00
N ILE A 105 30.87 -38.51 9.71
CA ILE A 105 30.89 -39.49 8.62
C ILE A 105 31.85 -39.02 7.53
N GLU A 106 32.79 -39.91 7.23
CA GLU A 106 33.92 -39.81 6.32
C GLU A 106 33.50 -39.57 4.84
N GLN A 107 34.30 -38.81 4.11
CA GLN A 107 34.43 -38.87 2.64
C GLN A 107 35.82 -39.52 2.38
N PRO A 108 36.10 -40.34 1.32
CA PRO A 108 35.57 -40.20 -0.04
C PRO A 108 35.40 -41.50 -0.88
N THR A 109 34.45 -41.50 -1.83
CA THR A 109 34.62 -42.26 -3.08
C THR A 109 34.24 -41.41 -4.30
N ILE A 110 35.27 -41.19 -5.10
CA ILE A 110 35.30 -40.56 -6.42
C ILE A 110 34.63 -41.48 -7.44
N SER A 111 33.62 -40.98 -8.16
CA SER A 111 33.20 -41.58 -9.42
C SER A 111 33.10 -40.51 -10.50
N THR A 112 33.98 -40.64 -11.48
CA THR A 112 34.17 -39.78 -12.63
C THR A 112 32.97 -39.84 -13.57
N THR A 113 32.21 -38.75 -13.71
CA THR A 113 31.48 -38.44 -14.95
C THR A 113 31.47 -36.92 -15.23
N LYS A 114 32.15 -36.57 -16.34
CA LYS A 114 31.96 -35.41 -17.24
C LYS A 114 31.99 -34.00 -16.64
N SER A 115 33.17 -33.38 -16.79
CA SER A 115 33.43 -31.94 -16.94
C SER A 115 32.48 -30.99 -16.19
N ASP A 116 32.74 -30.85 -14.90
CA ASP A 116 32.28 -29.70 -14.14
C ASP A 116 32.96 -28.46 -14.71
N THR A 117 32.17 -27.60 -15.33
CA THR A 117 32.63 -26.28 -15.76
C THR A 117 32.88 -25.51 -14.48
N PRO A 118 34.06 -24.91 -14.25
CA PRO A 118 34.29 -24.17 -13.02
C PRO A 118 33.19 -23.11 -12.89
N ARG A 119 32.34 -23.24 -11.87
CA ARG A 119 31.43 -22.17 -11.48
C ARG A 119 32.28 -20.91 -11.32
N PRO A 120 31.89 -19.77 -11.93
CA PRO A 120 32.60 -18.54 -11.68
C PRO A 120 32.54 -18.29 -10.17
N VAL A 121 33.70 -18.38 -9.52
CA VAL A 121 33.88 -17.90 -8.16
C VAL A 121 33.55 -16.42 -8.24
N ALA A 122 32.48 -15.99 -7.56
CA ALA A 122 32.22 -14.57 -7.36
C ALA A 122 33.47 -13.98 -6.74
N THR A 123 34.21 -13.22 -7.53
CA THR A 123 35.44 -12.57 -7.07
C THR A 123 35.07 -11.67 -5.89
N ASP A 124 35.85 -11.73 -4.80
CA ASP A 124 35.66 -10.93 -3.58
C ASP A 124 35.46 -9.42 -3.86
N ASP A 125 35.92 -8.94 -5.01
CA ASP A 125 35.74 -7.56 -5.48
C ASP A 125 34.26 -7.20 -5.71
N ASP A 126 33.43 -8.11 -6.24
CA ASP A 126 32.00 -7.85 -6.47
C ASP A 126 31.20 -7.85 -5.16
N SER A 127 31.56 -8.75 -4.23
CA SER A 127 30.99 -8.77 -2.88
C SER A 127 31.31 -7.46 -2.12
N SER A 128 32.54 -6.96 -2.26
CA SER A 128 32.98 -5.72 -1.60
C SER A 128 32.24 -4.49 -2.13
N ARG A 129 32.02 -4.39 -3.45
CA ARG A 129 31.24 -3.30 -4.05
C ARG A 129 29.77 -3.34 -3.65
N TYR A 130 29.19 -4.54 -3.57
CA TYR A 130 27.82 -4.72 -3.13
C TYR A 130 27.64 -4.33 -1.66
N VAL A 131 28.55 -4.75 -0.78
CA VAL A 131 28.53 -4.36 0.64
C VAL A 131 28.66 -2.84 0.79
N ALA A 132 29.60 -2.20 0.10
CA ALA A 132 29.75 -0.74 0.14
C ALA A 132 28.49 -0.01 -0.34
N HIS A 133 27.80 -0.53 -1.38
CA HIS A 133 26.54 0.04 -1.84
C HIS A 133 25.43 -0.07 -0.78
N LEU A 134 25.30 -1.23 -0.14
CA LEU A 134 24.33 -1.44 0.94
C LEU A 134 24.62 -0.58 2.17
N GLU A 135 25.89 -0.37 2.51
CA GLU A 135 26.29 0.49 3.63
C GLU A 135 25.88 1.94 3.36
N ASN A 136 26.15 2.45 2.15
CA ASN A 136 25.74 3.78 1.72
C ASN A 136 24.21 3.95 1.73
N GLU A 137 23.46 2.95 1.24
CA GLU A 137 21.99 2.99 1.26
C GLU A 137 21.46 2.97 2.70
N ASN A 138 22.04 2.15 3.57
CA ASN A 138 21.67 2.11 4.99
C ASN A 138 21.93 3.44 5.69
N GLU A 139 23.05 4.09 5.43
CA GLU A 139 23.35 5.42 5.97
C GLU A 139 22.33 6.46 5.52
N PHE A 140 22.01 6.46 4.22
CA PHE A 140 20.98 7.35 3.65
C PHE A 140 19.59 7.11 4.27
N LEU A 141 19.17 5.85 4.40
CA LEU A 141 17.90 5.49 5.00
C LEU A 141 17.83 5.90 6.47
N ARG A 142 18.91 5.70 7.24
CA ARG A 142 19.01 6.16 8.63
C ARG A 142 18.91 7.68 8.74
N GLY A 143 19.57 8.41 7.83
CA GLY A 143 19.46 9.87 7.75
C GLY A 143 18.02 10.32 7.51
N GLN A 144 17.32 9.70 6.56
CA GLN A 144 15.90 9.99 6.32
C GLN A 144 15.02 9.68 7.53
N ILE A 145 15.26 8.56 8.22
CA ILE A 145 14.50 8.18 9.42
C ILE A 145 14.66 9.28 10.47
N GLY A 146 15.88 9.75 10.73
CA GLY A 146 16.10 10.83 11.69
C GLY A 146 15.34 12.12 11.33
N VAL A 147 15.36 12.53 10.06
CA VAL A 147 14.58 13.70 9.61
C VAL A 147 13.09 13.48 9.81
N LYS A 148 12.55 12.30 9.44
CA LYS A 148 11.13 11.98 9.63
C LYS A 148 10.75 11.93 11.11
N ASP A 149 11.61 11.40 11.98
CA ASP A 149 11.36 11.35 13.41
C ASP A 149 11.28 12.75 14.02
N THR A 150 12.17 13.67 13.63
CA THR A 150 12.08 15.07 14.08
C THR A 150 10.81 15.76 13.56
N GLN A 151 10.39 15.45 12.33
CA GLN A 151 9.14 15.96 11.77
C GLN A 151 7.91 15.40 12.52
N ILE A 152 7.92 14.12 12.88
CA ILE A 152 6.87 13.49 13.67
C ILE A 152 6.81 14.13 15.06
N GLU A 153 7.95 14.34 15.71
CA GLU A 153 8.01 14.98 17.03
C GLU A 153 7.41 16.40 17.00
N THR A 154 7.81 17.20 16.01
CA THR A 154 7.29 18.57 15.85
C THR A 154 5.79 18.58 15.55
N SER A 155 5.32 17.69 14.67
CA SER A 155 3.89 17.54 14.38
C SER A 155 3.09 17.11 15.61
N ASN A 156 3.58 16.15 16.39
CA ASN A 156 2.93 15.69 17.62
C ASN A 156 2.82 16.82 18.65
N LYS A 157 3.85 17.67 18.80
CA LYS A 157 3.80 18.87 19.65
C LYS A 157 2.72 19.85 19.19
N GLN A 158 2.59 20.08 17.88
CA GLN A 158 1.54 20.94 17.33
C GLN A 158 0.14 20.39 17.57
N ILE A 159 -0.05 19.07 17.38
CA ILE A 159 -1.33 18.40 17.64
C ILE A 159 -1.72 18.54 19.10
N ALA A 160 -0.79 18.34 20.04
CA ALA A 160 -1.04 18.51 21.46
C ALA A 160 -1.50 19.93 21.78
N ALA A 161 -0.80 20.94 21.27
CA ALA A 161 -1.16 22.35 21.47
C ALA A 161 -2.53 22.72 20.88
N LEU A 162 -2.86 22.21 19.69
CA LEU A 162 -4.17 22.43 19.08
C LEU A 162 -5.29 21.73 19.84
N THR A 163 -5.04 20.51 20.33
CA THR A 163 -6.02 19.74 21.11
C THR A 163 -6.34 20.42 22.44
N GLU A 164 -5.33 20.98 23.12
CA GLU A 164 -5.51 21.78 24.33
C GLU A 164 -6.40 22.99 24.07
N ARG A 165 -6.08 23.79 23.05
CA ARG A 165 -6.88 24.96 22.65
C ARG A 165 -8.33 24.60 22.31
N VAL A 166 -8.55 23.50 21.60
CA VAL A 166 -9.92 23.01 21.30
C VAL A 166 -10.64 22.63 22.60
N GLY A 167 -9.95 21.99 23.55
CA GLY A 167 -10.49 21.69 24.87
C GLY A 167 -10.89 22.95 25.65
N GLU A 168 -10.06 23.99 25.63
CA GLU A 168 -10.37 25.29 26.25
C GLU A 168 -11.55 25.98 25.57
N SER A 169 -11.59 25.99 24.24
CA SER A 169 -12.69 26.56 23.46
C SER A 169 -14.01 25.86 23.75
N ASN A 170 -14.00 24.53 23.86
CA ASN A 170 -15.18 23.75 24.22
C ASN A 170 -15.68 24.08 25.63
N LYS A 171 -14.77 24.25 26.61
CA LYS A 171 -15.14 24.69 27.97
C LYS A 171 -15.82 26.06 27.95
N LEU A 172 -15.25 27.02 27.19
CA LEU A 172 -15.82 28.35 27.05
C LEU A 172 -17.20 28.31 26.36
N PHE A 173 -17.33 27.51 25.31
CA PHE A 173 -18.59 27.33 24.58
C PHE A 173 -19.68 26.70 25.44
N LEU A 174 -19.35 25.70 26.25
CA LEU A 174 -20.27 25.11 27.23
C LEU A 174 -20.69 26.13 28.30
N GLY A 175 -19.73 26.89 28.85
CA GLY A 175 -20.03 27.97 29.79
C GLY A 175 -20.95 29.04 29.19
N PHE A 176 -20.73 29.39 27.93
CA PHE A 176 -21.58 30.33 27.19
C PHE A 176 -23.00 29.78 26.94
N GLN A 177 -23.13 28.53 26.50
CA GLN A 177 -24.44 27.88 26.35
C GLN A 177 -25.21 27.82 27.68
N GLN A 178 -24.52 27.57 28.80
CA GLN A 178 -25.12 27.58 30.13
C GLN A 178 -25.61 28.98 30.53
N LEU A 179 -24.85 30.04 30.21
CA LEU A 179 -25.26 31.42 30.46
C LEU A 179 -26.50 31.82 29.64
N LEU A 180 -26.59 31.34 28.40
CA LEU A 180 -27.73 31.61 27.53
C LEU A 180 -28.95 30.70 27.79
N GLY A 181 -28.84 29.69 28.67
CA GLY A 181 -29.91 28.75 28.93
C GLY A 181 -30.27 27.85 27.74
N LEU A 182 -29.44 27.78 26.68
CA LEU A 182 -29.59 26.86 25.56
C LEU A 182 -29.14 25.45 25.98
N LYS A 183 -29.91 24.78 26.85
CA LYS A 183 -29.75 23.32 27.02
C LYS A 183 -30.57 22.66 25.93
N SER A 184 -29.90 22.17 24.88
CA SER A 184 -30.49 21.22 23.94
C SER A 184 -30.76 19.91 24.68
N THR A 185 -32.01 19.72 25.11
CA THR A 185 -32.46 18.42 25.61
C THR A 185 -32.47 17.44 24.44
N PRO A 186 -31.79 16.29 24.50
CA PRO A 186 -32.01 15.24 23.52
C PRO A 186 -33.49 14.83 23.60
N LYS A 187 -34.18 14.95 22.46
CA LYS A 187 -35.59 14.59 22.32
C LYS A 187 -35.69 13.09 22.59
N GLU A 188 -36.27 12.73 23.73
CA GLU A 188 -36.49 11.35 24.17
C GLU A 188 -37.41 10.65 23.16
N GLU A 189 -36.81 9.83 22.29
CA GLU A 189 -37.55 9.01 21.34
C GLU A 189 -38.16 7.83 22.11
N LYS A 190 -39.47 7.98 22.39
CA LYS A 190 -40.29 7.02 23.11
C LYS A 190 -40.24 5.65 22.40
N PRO A 191 -39.89 4.55 23.08
CA PRO A 191 -39.88 3.24 22.46
C PRO A 191 -41.31 2.81 22.07
N PRO A 192 -41.48 2.10 20.94
CA PRO A 192 -42.79 1.62 20.51
C PRO A 192 -43.34 0.62 21.52
N ARG A 193 -44.64 0.74 21.84
CA ARG A 193 -45.34 -0.18 22.76
C ARG A 193 -45.30 -1.60 22.18
N PRO A 194 -45.09 -2.63 23.02
CA PRO A 194 -45.27 -4.01 22.57
C PRO A 194 -46.73 -4.24 22.22
N ALA A 195 -46.95 -4.94 21.10
CA ALA A 195 -48.26 -5.39 20.65
C ALA A 195 -48.89 -6.26 21.73
N ALA A 196 -50.17 -6.02 22.01
CA ALA A 196 -50.98 -6.93 22.79
C ALA A 196 -51.15 -8.21 21.98
N ASP A 197 -50.68 -9.33 22.52
CA ASP A 197 -51.02 -10.65 22.01
C ASP A 197 -52.52 -10.88 22.26
N ASP A 198 -53.24 -11.04 21.16
CA ASP A 198 -54.63 -11.44 21.06
C ASP A 198 -54.72 -12.91 21.50
N GLU A 199 -55.29 -13.14 22.68
CA GLU A 199 -55.64 -14.47 23.17
C GLU A 199 -56.78 -15.04 22.29
N GLY A 200 -56.36 -15.67 21.18
CA GLY A 200 -57.20 -16.54 20.38
C GLY A 200 -57.47 -17.85 21.11
N SER A 201 -58.61 -17.91 21.80
CA SER A 201 -59.26 -19.15 22.22
C SER A 201 -59.25 -20.20 21.09
N ASN A 202 -58.66 -21.36 21.36
CA ASN A 202 -59.03 -22.60 20.68
C ASN A 202 -58.77 -23.81 21.57
N LEU A 203 -59.88 -24.53 21.79
CA LEU A 203 -60.08 -25.84 22.44
C LEU A 203 -60.13 -25.89 23.97
#